data_AF-A0A2D8XGU8-F1
#
_entry.id   AF-A0A2D8XGU8-F1
#
_cell.length_a   1.000
_cell.length_b   1.000
_cell.length_c   1.000
_cell.angle_alpha   90.00
_cell.angle_beta   90.00
_cell.angle_gamma   90.00
#
_symmetry.space_group_name_H-M   'P 1'
#
loop_
_entity.id
_entity.type
_entity.pdbx_description
1 polymer ?
#
loop_
_entity_poly.entity_id
_entity_poly.type
_entity_poly.pdbx_seq_one_letter_code
_entity_poly.pdbx_strand_id
1 'polypeptide(L)' 'MDITQRELDQFVEQVERLGYEVDNANITSYGLAEVVIYNNGNGHPKEWHYDITDIVRDMGFNDIDILNVSSDYLSAELYG' A
#
# COMPACT_ATOMS: atom_id res chain seq x y z
N MET A 1 14.65 -7.75 2.95
CA MET A 1 15.58 -6.78 2.35
C MET A 1 15.00 -5.41 2.67
N ASP A 2 15.77 -4.34 2.81
CA ASP A 2 15.16 -3.05 3.20
C ASP A 2 14.44 -2.43 2.00
N ILE A 3 13.24 -1.89 2.20
CA ILE A 3 12.50 -1.20 1.13
C ILE A 3 13.26 0.09 0.77
N THR A 4 13.44 0.31 -0.53
CA THR A 4 14.01 1.54 -1.06
C THR A 4 12.94 2.58 -1.37
N GLN A 5 13.30 3.87 -1.32
CA GLN A 5 12.37 4.95 -1.70
C GLN A 5 11.79 4.75 -3.10
N ARG A 6 12.60 4.24 -4.04
CA ARG A 6 12.17 3.96 -5.41
C ARG A 6 11.07 2.89 -5.47
N GLU A 7 11.18 1.83 -4.67
CA GLU A 7 10.15 0.78 -4.60
C GLU A 7 8.86 1.30 -3.98
N LEU A 8 8.98 2.12 -2.94
CA LEU A 8 7.84 2.79 -2.33
C LEU A 8 7.13 3.74 -3.32
N ASP A 9 7.89 4.56 -4.05
CA ASP A 9 7.34 5.48 -5.05
C ASP A 9 6.60 4.71 -6.17
N GLN A 10 7.16 3.58 -6.61
CA GLN A 10 6.52 2.70 -7.60
C GLN A 10 5.22 2.08 -7.06
N PHE A 11 5.20 1.73 -5.78
CA PHE A 11 4.02 1.18 -5.13
C PHE A 11 2.91 2.21 -5.09
N VAL A 12 3.24 3.44 -4.65
CA VAL A 12 2.30 4.57 -4.67
C VAL A 12 1.75 4.81 -6.07
N GLU A 13 2.60 4.81 -7.09
CA GLU A 13 2.15 4.99 -8.49
C GLU A 13 1.17 3.89 -8.94
N GLN A 14 1.40 2.62 -8.59
CA GLN A 14 0.46 1.53 -8.94
C GLN A 14 -0.88 1.68 -8.20
N VAL A 15 -0.84 2.03 -6.91
CA VAL A 15 -2.04 2.25 -6.09
C VAL A 15 -2.87 3.41 -6.66
N GLU A 16 -2.23 4.54 -6.99
CA GLU A 16 -2.90 5.68 -7.60
C GLU A 16 -3.44 5.38 -9.00
N ARG A 17 -2.74 4.52 -9.76
CA ARG A 17 -3.19 4.10 -11.09
C ARG A 17 -4.44 3.23 -11.06
N LEU A 18 -4.64 2.45 -10.00
CA LEU A 18 -5.91 1.75 -9.74
C LEU A 18 -7.04 2.71 -9.34
N GLY A 19 -6.70 3.98 -9.15
CA GLY A 19 -7.63 5.02 -8.79
C GLY A 19 -7.82 5.11 -7.28
N TYR A 20 -6.90 4.63 -6.44
CA TYR A 20 -6.89 4.92 -5.01
C TYR A 20 -6.09 6.20 -4.72
N GLU A 21 -6.18 6.75 -3.50
CA GLU A 21 -5.40 7.92 -3.09
C GLU A 21 -4.43 7.53 -1.99
N VAL A 22 -3.17 7.96 -2.05
CA VAL A 22 -2.19 7.70 -0.98
C VAL A 22 -1.92 9.00 -0.23
N ASP A 23 -2.34 9.06 1.02
CA ASP A 23 -2.15 10.25 1.88
C ASP A 23 -0.77 10.26 2.54
N ASN A 24 -0.25 9.09 2.87
CA ASN A 24 1.06 8.94 3.49
C ASN A 24 1.75 7.67 2.99
N ALA A 25 3.03 7.81 2.64
CA ALA A 25 3.93 6.71 2.32
C ALA A 25 5.32 7.08 2.82
N ASN A 26 5.83 6.37 3.82
CA ASN A 26 7.13 6.67 4.41
C ASN A 26 7.90 5.41 4.80
N ILE A 27 9.23 5.46 4.69
CA ILE A 27 10.12 4.39 5.15
C ILE A 27 10.50 4.66 6.60
N THR A 28 10.22 3.68 7.46
CA THR A 28 10.55 3.73 8.88
C THR A 28 12.04 3.49 9.11
N SER A 29 12.52 3.82 10.31
CA SER A 29 13.91 3.54 10.72
C SER A 29 14.27 2.04 10.74
N TYR A 30 13.29 1.15 10.63
CA TYR A 30 13.45 -0.30 10.62
C TYR A 30 13.50 -0.91 9.21
N GLY A 31 13.46 -0.08 8.15
CA GLY A 31 13.54 -0.55 6.76
C GLY A 31 12.22 -1.03 6.17
N LEU A 32 11.11 -0.78 6.86
CA LEU A 32 9.73 -1.08 6.44
C LEU A 32 9.07 0.18 5.90
N ALA A 33 8.08 0.05 5.02
CA ALA A 33 7.31 1.20 4.55
C ALA A 33 5.90 1.22 5.16
N GLU A 34 5.55 2.32 5.82
CA GLU A 34 4.20 2.58 6.32
C GLU A 34 3.42 3.36 5.26
N VAL A 35 2.22 2.88 4.93
CA VAL A 35 1.34 3.50 3.94
C VAL A 35 -0.08 3.69 4.48
N VAL A 36 -0.70 4.81 4.10
CA VAL A 36 -2.12 5.11 4.34
C VAL A 36 -2.77 5.41 3.00
N ILE A 37 -3.72 4.55 2.63
CA ILE A 37 -4.39 4.57 1.35
C ILE A 37 -5.87 4.86 1.59
N TYR A 38 -6.46 5.79 0.85
CA TYR A 38 -7.87 6.14 0.87
C TYR A 38 -8.59 5.52 -0.32
N ASN A 39 -9.75 4.96 -0.03
CA ASN A 39 -10.71 4.53 -1.04
C ASN A 39 -11.50 5.75 -1.51
N ASN A 40 -11.14 6.31 -2.66
CA ASN A 40 -11.84 7.47 -3.23
C ASN A 40 -13.15 7.12 -3.97
N GLY A 41 -13.65 5.89 -3.82
CA GLY A 41 -14.90 5.41 -4.43
C GLY A 41 -14.74 4.77 -5.81
N ASN A 42 -13.52 4.60 -6.32
CA ASN A 42 -13.25 3.86 -7.56
C ASN A 42 -13.24 2.32 -7.40
N GLY A 43 -13.31 1.80 -6.16
CA GLY A 43 -13.25 0.37 -5.87
C GLY A 43 -14.49 -0.16 -5.12
N HIS A 44 -14.73 -1.47 -5.22
CA HIS A 44 -15.68 -2.14 -4.32
C HIS A 44 -15.12 -2.09 -2.89
N PRO A 45 -15.83 -1.49 -1.91
CA PRO A 45 -15.29 -1.29 -0.55
C PRO A 45 -14.93 -2.60 0.17
N LYS A 46 -15.43 -3.73 -0.32
CA LYS A 46 -15.20 -5.06 0.27
C LYS A 46 -13.96 -5.78 -0.27
N GLU A 47 -13.40 -5.33 -1.39
CA GLU A 47 -12.35 -6.08 -2.10
C GLU A 47 -11.08 -5.27 -2.36
N TRP A 48 -11.10 -3.94 -2.17
CA TRP A 48 -9.95 -3.09 -2.48
C TRP A 48 -8.66 -3.43 -1.69
N HIS A 49 -8.76 -4.01 -0.49
CA HIS A 49 -7.59 -4.49 0.24
C HIS A 49 -6.91 -5.70 -0.44
N TYR A 50 -7.66 -6.51 -1.21
CA TYR A 50 -7.09 -7.54 -2.07
C TYR A 50 -6.31 -6.92 -3.23
N ASP A 51 -6.81 -5.83 -3.83
CA ASP A 51 -6.10 -5.12 -4.89
C ASP A 51 -4.74 -4.60 -4.40
N ILE A 52 -4.69 -4.03 -3.19
CA ILE A 52 -3.44 -3.59 -2.57
C ILE A 52 -2.49 -4.78 -2.35
N THR A 53 -3.01 -5.90 -1.83
CA THR A 53 -2.20 -7.11 -1.58
C THR A 53 -1.64 -7.69 -2.88
N ASP A 54 -2.40 -7.64 -3.98
CA ASP A 54 -1.95 -8.11 -5.28
C ASP A 54 -0.87 -7.19 -5.87
N ILE A 55 -0.96 -5.87 -5.71
CA ILE A 55 0.13 -4.93 -6.06
C ILE A 55 1.41 -5.30 -5.32
N VAL A 56 1.33 -5.53 -4.01
CA VAL A 56 2.49 -5.88 -3.16
C VAL A 56 3.18 -7.13 -3.70
N ARG A 57 2.39 -8.16 -4.05
CA ARG A 57 2.89 -9.42 -4.62
C ARG A 57 3.49 -9.24 -6.00
N ASP A 58 2.84 -8.49 -6.88
CA ASP A 58 3.30 -8.24 -8.25
C ASP A 58 4.62 -7.46 -8.28
N MET A 59 4.81 -6.55 -7.32
CA MET A 59 6.04 -5.78 -7.17
C MET A 59 7.19 -6.56 -6.52
N GLY A 60 6.90 -7.73 -5.95
CA GLY A 60 7.90 -8.58 -5.32
C GLY A 60 8.29 -8.15 -3.91
N PHE A 61 7.46 -7.37 -3.22
CA PHE A 61 7.59 -7.21 -1.77
C PHE A 61 7.42 -8.57 -1.08
N ASN A 62 8.10 -8.76 0.04
CA ASN A 62 8.06 -10.01 0.78
C ASN A 62 6.73 -10.23 1.49
N ASP A 63 6.15 -9.17 2.07
CA ASP A 63 4.87 -9.24 2.77
C ASP A 63 4.21 -7.87 2.92
N ILE A 64 2.93 -7.90 3.31
CA ILE A 64 2.16 -6.73 3.76
C ILE A 64 1.41 -7.08 5.04
N ASP A 65 1.61 -6.30 6.09
CA ASP A 65 0.80 -6.38 7.30
C ASP A 65 -0.22 -5.25 7.31
N ILE A 66 -1.51 -5.62 7.36
CA ILE A 66 -2.60 -4.66 7.31
C ILE A 66 -2.99 -4.31 8.75
N LEU A 67 -2.57 -3.13 9.20
CA LEU A 67 -2.79 -2.64 10.56
C LEU A 67 -4.25 -2.24 10.81
N ASN A 68 -4.88 -1.61 9.83
CA ASN A 68 -6.25 -1.12 9.95
C ASN A 68 -6.94 -1.09 8.58
N VAL A 69 -8.20 -1.55 8.53
CA VAL A 69 -9.06 -1.47 7.35
C VAL A 69 -10.40 -0.88 7.74
N SER A 70 -10.80 0.15 7.03
CA SER A 70 -12.15 0.72 7.07
C SER A 70 -12.73 0.79 5.65
N SER A 71 -13.96 1.26 5.54
CA SER A 71 -14.60 1.53 4.24
C SER A 71 -13.88 2.63 3.45
N ASP A 72 -13.21 3.55 4.15
CA ASP A 72 -12.70 4.80 3.60
C ASP A 72 -11.17 4.81 3.47
N TYR A 73 -10.47 4.06 4.32
CA TYR A 73 -9.01 3.98 4.31
C TYR A 73 -8.45 2.64 4.81
N LEU A 74 -7.20 2.37 4.46
CA LEU A 74 -6.39 1.22 4.84
C LEU A 74 -5.02 1.75 5.27
N SER A 75 -4.53 1.24 6.39
CA SER A 75 -3.17 1.47 6.85
C SER A 75 -2.43 0.14 6.88
N ALA A 76 -1.24 0.12 6.31
CA ALA A 76 -0.44 -1.09 6.20
C ALA A 76 1.05 -0.82 6.30
N GLU A 77 1.79 -1.87 6.65
CA GLU A 77 3.24 -1.94 6.63
C GLU A 77 3.68 -2.89 5.52
N LEU A 78 4.57 -2.42 4.64
CA LEU A 78 5.18 -3.20 3.58
C LEU A 78 6.55 -3.70 4.02
N TYR A 79 6.84 -4.94 3.64
CA TYR A 79 8.09 -5.63 3.95
C TYR A 79 8.84 -5.93 2.66
N GLY A 80 10.09 -5.46 2.56
CA GLY A 80 11.00 -5.75 1.44
C GLY A 80 11.83 -7.00 1.68
#